data_AF-A0A3M2B6H3-F1
#
_entry.id   AF-A0A3M2B6H3-F1
#
_cell.length_a   1.000
_cell.length_b   1.000
_cell.length_c   1.000
_cell.angle_alpha   90.00
_cell.angle_beta   90.00
_cell.angle_gamma   90.00
#
_symmetry.space_group_name_H-M   'P 1'
#
loop_
_entity.id
_entity.type
_entity.pdbx_description
1 polymer ?
#
loop_
_entity_poly.entity_id
_entity_poly.type
_entity_poly.pdbx_seq_one_letter_code
_entity_poly.pdbx_strand_id
1 'polypeptide(L)'
;FQVRPPASASDTLAPLLHWRVCHVFDWLYFETEKHGFPEVAGIASVYGESDVRTGCIGCPLASRDVALENLVQHPDWEHLRPLLELRDLFWEMKKPKWRKRKIKPERRKDGKLAINIQRMGPLTMEARQYFLEKVLDIQKRAGVDLINAEEEARIREMWEEDIWPQRWSADDTDADEPVDMVLRTEDGRLAWQELLIR
;
A
#
# COMPACT_ATOMS: atom_id res chain seq x y z
N PHE A 1 28.05 3.59 20.42
CA PHE A 1 27.69 2.15 20.37
C PHE A 1 26.94 1.79 21.64
N GLN A 2 25.77 1.16 21.57
CA GLN A 2 25.11 0.66 22.77
C GLN A 2 25.92 -0.54 23.26
N VAL A 3 26.82 -0.30 24.21
CA VAL A 3 27.88 -1.28 24.52
C VAL A 3 27.34 -2.45 25.35
N ARG A 4 26.15 -2.35 25.96
CA ARG A 4 25.47 -3.46 26.66
C ARG A 4 23.95 -3.24 26.70
N PRO A 5 23.12 -4.26 26.45
CA PRO A 5 21.72 -4.25 26.85
C PRO A 5 21.61 -4.07 28.37
N PRO A 6 20.53 -3.48 28.91
CA PRO A 6 20.27 -3.50 30.34
C PRO A 6 20.19 -4.95 30.84
N ALA A 7 20.52 -5.19 32.11
CA ALA A 7 20.51 -6.54 32.71
C ALA A 7 19.10 -7.17 32.76
N SER A 8 18.05 -6.35 32.66
CA SER A 8 16.68 -6.78 32.46
C SER A 8 16.49 -7.32 31.04
N ALA A 9 15.84 -8.47 30.89
CA ALA A 9 15.42 -8.97 29.58
C ALA A 9 14.66 -7.86 28.83
N SER A 10 15.26 -7.37 27.74
CA SER A 10 14.61 -6.47 26.78
C SER A 10 14.34 -7.29 25.55
N ASP A 11 13.07 -7.37 25.14
CA ASP A 11 12.67 -8.02 23.88
C ASP A 11 13.11 -7.20 22.65
N THR A 12 13.72 -6.02 22.85
CA THR A 12 14.17 -5.12 21.78
C THR A 12 15.66 -4.80 21.90
N LEU A 13 16.41 -5.12 20.84
CA LEU A 13 17.79 -4.71 20.62
C LEU A 13 17.81 -3.63 19.53
N ALA A 14 18.21 -2.40 19.87
CA ALA A 14 18.23 -1.27 18.95
C ALA A 14 19.64 -0.65 18.86
N PRO A 15 20.62 -1.37 18.26
CA PRO A 15 22.04 -1.03 18.36
C PRO A 15 22.41 0.27 17.62
N LEU A 16 21.56 0.71 16.68
CA LEU A 16 21.72 1.93 15.88
C LEU A 16 20.82 3.08 16.35
N LEU A 17 20.15 2.97 17.50
CA LEU A 17 19.21 4.00 17.98
C LEU A 17 19.82 5.41 18.11
N HIS A 18 21.12 5.48 18.39
CA HIS A 18 21.87 6.74 18.54
C HIS A 18 22.56 7.19 17.24
N TRP A 19 22.32 6.49 16.13
CA TRP A 19 22.88 6.90 14.85
C TRP A 19 22.10 8.08 14.30
N ARG A 20 22.86 9.07 13.82
CA ARG A 20 22.32 10.14 12.98
C ARG A 20 22.37 9.68 11.53
N VAL A 21 21.60 10.32 10.67
CA VAL A 21 21.59 10.07 9.22
C VAL A 21 23.00 10.09 8.62
N CYS A 22 23.86 11.03 9.05
CA CYS A 22 25.25 11.09 8.60
C CYS A 22 26.07 9.84 8.97
N HIS A 23 25.85 9.23 10.15
CA HIS A 23 26.54 8.00 10.52
C HIS A 23 26.12 6.83 9.62
N VAL A 24 24.85 6.82 9.17
CA VAL A 24 24.34 5.82 8.22
C VAL A 24 25.04 5.98 6.87
N PHE A 25 25.08 7.19 6.32
CA PHE A 25 25.74 7.44 5.04
C PHE A 25 27.26 7.21 5.09
N ASP A 26 27.95 7.67 6.14
CA ASP A 26 29.38 7.43 6.32
C ASP A 26 29.69 5.92 6.30
N TRP A 27 28.87 5.13 7.00
CA TRP A 27 29.02 3.69 7.02
C TRP A 27 28.76 3.05 5.65
N LEU A 28 27.71 3.48 4.94
CA LEU A 28 27.38 2.95 3.60
C LEU A 28 28.43 3.31 2.54
N TYR A 29 29.11 4.46 2.68
CA TYR A 29 30.05 4.95 1.69
C TYR A 29 31.49 4.47 1.92
N PHE A 30 31.93 4.48 3.17
CA PHE A 30 33.35 4.33 3.49
C PHE A 30 33.69 2.98 4.12
N GLU A 31 32.70 2.21 4.57
CA GLU A 31 32.92 0.95 5.29
C GLU A 31 32.53 -0.28 4.46
N THR A 32 32.63 -0.17 3.12
CA THR A 32 32.23 -1.22 2.16
C THR A 32 32.91 -2.56 2.41
N GLU A 33 34.17 -2.58 2.84
CA GLU A 33 34.89 -3.80 3.22
C GLU A 33 34.30 -4.48 4.46
N LYS A 34 33.72 -3.70 5.41
CA LYS A 34 33.13 -4.24 6.63
C LYS A 34 31.73 -4.82 6.39
N HIS A 35 30.94 -4.17 5.53
CA HIS A 35 29.57 -4.58 5.29
C HIS A 35 29.38 -5.43 4.03
N GLY A 36 30.34 -5.43 3.10
CA GLY A 36 30.34 -6.31 1.93
C GLY A 36 29.34 -5.93 0.83
N PHE A 37 28.86 -4.68 0.79
CA PHE A 37 27.87 -4.19 -0.18
C PHE A 37 28.42 -2.99 -0.97
N PRO A 38 29.44 -3.15 -1.83
CA PRO A 38 30.04 -2.03 -2.57
C PRO A 38 29.03 -1.24 -3.42
N GLU A 39 27.93 -1.86 -3.85
CA GLU A 39 26.86 -1.25 -4.65
C GLU A 39 26.10 -0.11 -3.95
N VAL A 40 26.16 -0.02 -2.61
CA VAL A 40 25.45 1.02 -1.85
C VAL A 40 26.25 2.33 -1.70
N ALA A 41 27.49 2.37 -2.19
CA ALA A 41 28.35 3.55 -2.12
C ALA A 41 27.76 4.78 -2.85
N GLY A 42 26.81 4.58 -3.77
CA GLY A 42 26.11 5.63 -4.50
C GLY A 42 24.67 5.88 -4.05
N ILE A 43 24.22 5.32 -2.92
CA ILE A 43 22.79 5.24 -2.59
C ILE A 43 22.09 6.60 -2.45
N ALA A 44 22.77 7.69 -2.06
CA ALA A 44 22.13 9.00 -2.02
C ALA A 44 21.84 9.61 -3.39
N SER A 45 22.45 9.11 -4.47
CA SER A 45 22.03 9.52 -5.83
C SER A 45 20.58 9.15 -6.12
N VAL A 46 20.08 8.10 -5.45
CA VAL A 46 18.70 7.64 -5.53
C VAL A 46 17.86 8.32 -4.45
N TYR A 47 18.27 8.16 -3.19
CA TYR A 47 17.43 8.54 -2.05
C TYR A 47 17.57 10.00 -1.60
N GLY A 48 18.61 10.70 -2.04
CA GLY A 48 19.02 12.01 -1.50
C GLY A 48 19.80 11.91 -0.19
N GLU A 49 20.37 13.03 0.25
CA GLU A 49 21.20 13.12 1.48
C GLU A 49 20.46 13.77 2.67
N SER A 50 19.20 14.17 2.49
CA SER A 50 18.36 14.82 3.52
C SER A 50 17.51 13.81 4.30
N ASP A 51 16.36 14.21 4.88
CA ASP A 51 15.44 13.30 5.59
C ASP A 51 14.82 12.27 4.62
N VAL A 52 15.60 11.23 4.31
CA VAL A 52 15.19 10.11 3.46
C VAL A 52 14.15 9.27 4.19
N ARG A 53 13.03 8.99 3.52
CA ARG A 53 12.03 8.04 3.99
C ARG A 53 11.81 6.98 2.93
N THR A 54 11.84 5.73 3.36
CA THR A 54 11.43 4.59 2.54
C THR A 54 10.05 4.13 2.99
N GLY A 55 9.24 3.62 2.07
CA GLY A 55 7.88 3.21 2.38
C GLY A 55 7.19 2.61 1.16
N CYS A 56 5.93 2.20 1.34
CA CYS A 56 5.13 1.71 0.24
C CYS A 56 4.71 2.85 -0.71
N ILE A 57 4.40 2.50 -1.96
CA ILE A 57 3.92 3.44 -3.00
C ILE A 57 2.69 4.26 -2.58
N GLY A 58 1.88 3.71 -1.65
CA GLY A 58 0.67 4.29 -1.11
C GLY A 58 0.84 5.01 0.23
N CYS A 59 2.07 5.27 0.67
CA CYS A 59 2.35 5.86 1.97
C CYS A 59 1.64 7.23 2.11
N PRO A 60 0.76 7.43 3.12
CA PRO A 60 0.06 8.69 3.30
C PRO A 60 0.98 9.83 3.76
N LEU A 61 2.18 9.49 4.26
CA LEU A 61 3.18 10.46 4.71
C LEU A 61 4.09 10.94 3.58
N ALA A 62 3.96 10.38 2.37
CA ALA A 62 4.73 10.77 1.20
C ALA A 62 3.79 11.24 0.09
N SER A 63 4.07 12.42 -0.48
CA SER A 63 3.33 12.96 -1.61
C SER A 63 3.91 12.53 -2.96
N ARG A 64 5.22 12.22 -3.00
CA ARG A 64 6.00 11.87 -4.20
C ARG A 64 6.90 10.66 -3.94
N ASP A 65 7.24 9.94 -5.00
CA ASP A 65 8.27 8.88 -4.99
C ASP A 65 9.60 9.43 -5.50
N VAL A 66 10.27 10.22 -4.65
CA VAL A 66 11.52 10.91 -5.03
C VAL A 66 12.63 9.93 -5.39
N ALA A 67 12.67 8.76 -4.74
CA ALA A 67 13.67 7.74 -5.00
C ALA A 67 13.56 7.22 -6.45
N LEU A 68 12.36 6.81 -6.87
CA LEU A 68 12.14 6.36 -8.24
C LEU A 68 12.30 7.50 -9.25
N GLU A 69 11.82 8.71 -8.94
CA GLU A 69 11.97 9.89 -9.80
C GLU A 69 13.44 10.22 -10.10
N ASN A 70 14.33 10.09 -9.11
CA ASN A 70 15.77 10.27 -9.26
C ASN A 70 16.40 9.11 -10.03
N LEU A 71 16.05 7.87 -9.67
CA LEU A 71 16.62 6.66 -10.27
C LEU A 71 16.44 6.65 -11.78
N VAL A 72 15.25 6.99 -12.28
CA VAL A 72 14.92 6.95 -13.71
C VAL A 72 15.57 8.07 -14.54
N GLN A 73 16.29 9.01 -13.89
CA GLN A 73 17.13 9.98 -14.60
C GLN A 73 18.47 9.37 -15.02
N HIS A 74 18.88 8.27 -14.39
CA HIS A 74 20.10 7.56 -14.75
C HIS A 74 19.85 6.73 -16.01
N PRO A 75 20.69 6.81 -17.06
CA PRO A 75 20.47 6.08 -18.31
C PRO A 75 20.26 4.57 -18.13
N ASP A 76 21.05 3.94 -17.25
CA ASP A 76 20.93 2.50 -16.98
C ASP A 76 19.57 2.08 -16.40
N TRP A 77 18.86 3.00 -15.75
CA TRP A 77 17.60 2.75 -15.04
C TRP A 77 16.40 3.48 -15.66
N GLU A 78 16.59 4.18 -16.79
CA GLU A 78 15.53 4.92 -17.48
C GLU A 78 14.34 4.02 -17.84
N HIS A 79 14.61 2.75 -18.16
CA HIS A 79 13.59 1.75 -18.46
C HIS A 79 12.56 1.57 -17.34
N LEU A 80 12.90 1.88 -16.07
CA LEU A 80 11.98 1.79 -14.93
C LEU A 80 10.97 2.94 -14.85
N ARG A 81 11.06 3.96 -15.72
CA ARG A 81 10.15 5.12 -15.74
C ARG A 81 8.65 4.77 -15.70
N PRO A 82 8.14 3.71 -16.36
CA PRO A 82 6.73 3.32 -16.24
C PRO A 82 6.25 3.05 -14.81
N LEU A 83 7.14 2.65 -13.89
CA LEU A 83 6.78 2.38 -12.50
C LEU A 83 6.24 3.62 -11.76
N LEU A 84 6.54 4.83 -12.24
CA LEU A 84 6.00 6.08 -11.68
C LEU A 84 4.46 6.14 -11.77
N GLU A 85 3.86 5.41 -12.72
CA GLU A 85 2.41 5.36 -12.92
C GLU A 85 1.68 4.57 -11.82
N LEU A 86 2.38 3.68 -11.10
CA LEU A 86 1.77 2.80 -10.10
C LEU A 86 1.15 3.57 -8.93
N ARG A 87 1.73 4.72 -8.56
CA ARG A 87 1.21 5.53 -7.46
C ARG A 87 -0.16 6.12 -7.79
N ASP A 88 -0.31 6.70 -8.98
CA ASP A 88 -1.58 7.25 -9.43
C ASP A 88 -2.62 6.14 -9.62
N LEU A 89 -2.17 4.99 -10.15
CA LEU A 89 -3.00 3.79 -10.24
C LEU A 89 -3.51 3.35 -8.86
N PHE A 90 -2.64 3.31 -7.85
CA PHE A 90 -3.02 2.96 -6.48
C PHE A 90 -4.05 3.93 -5.88
N TRP A 91 -3.93 5.23 -6.15
CA TRP A 91 -4.92 6.21 -5.70
C TRP A 91 -6.25 6.10 -6.46
N GLU A 92 -6.19 5.81 -7.75
CA GLU A 92 -7.36 5.51 -8.56
C GLU A 92 -8.11 4.31 -8.00
N MET A 93 -7.42 3.20 -7.70
CA MET A 93 -8.00 1.98 -7.10
C MET A 93 -8.75 2.21 -5.79
N LYS A 94 -8.48 3.32 -5.08
CA LYS A 94 -9.14 3.64 -3.80
C LYS A 94 -10.45 4.42 -3.97
N LYS A 95 -10.77 4.89 -5.18
CA LYS A 95 -11.99 5.65 -5.44
C LYS A 95 -13.23 4.76 -5.31
N PRO A 96 -14.37 5.30 -4.81
CA PRO A 96 -15.59 4.52 -4.60
C PRO A 96 -16.08 3.74 -5.82
N LYS A 97 -15.97 4.31 -7.03
CA LYS A 97 -16.40 3.66 -8.28
C LYS A 97 -15.76 2.30 -8.58
N TRP A 98 -14.63 2.00 -7.93
CA TRP A 98 -13.94 0.73 -8.10
C TRP A 98 -14.13 -0.23 -6.93
N ARG A 99 -14.92 0.14 -5.92
CA ARG A 99 -14.99 -0.56 -4.64
C ARG A 99 -16.39 -1.04 -4.37
N LYS A 100 -16.49 -2.16 -3.65
CA LYS A 100 -17.73 -2.57 -2.97
C LYS A 100 -17.92 -1.77 -1.69
N ARG A 101 -19.13 -1.76 -1.14
CA ARG A 101 -19.48 -1.15 0.16
C ARG A 101 -20.46 -2.04 0.90
N LYS A 102 -20.30 -2.15 2.22
CA LYS A 102 -21.35 -2.72 3.06
C LYS A 102 -22.47 -1.72 3.26
N ILE A 103 -23.69 -2.10 2.92
CA ILE A 103 -24.90 -1.33 3.24
C ILE A 103 -25.46 -1.71 4.62
N LYS A 104 -25.33 -2.97 5.01
CA LYS A 104 -25.86 -3.48 6.28
C LYS A 104 -24.84 -3.30 7.41
N PRO A 105 -25.26 -2.78 8.58
CA PRO A 105 -24.42 -2.73 9.77
C PRO A 105 -23.94 -4.10 10.19
N GLU A 106 -22.63 -4.26 10.30
CA GLU A 106 -22.02 -5.49 10.80
C GLU A 106 -21.72 -5.41 12.29
N ARG A 107 -21.71 -6.58 12.94
CA ARG A 107 -21.28 -6.76 14.32
C ARG A 107 -19.85 -7.27 14.39
N ARG A 108 -19.12 -6.78 15.37
CA ARG A 108 -17.80 -7.25 15.77
C ARG A 108 -17.92 -8.59 16.49
N LYS A 109 -16.79 -9.25 16.73
CA LYS A 109 -16.73 -10.52 17.47
C LYS A 109 -17.29 -10.42 18.90
N ASP A 110 -17.21 -9.23 19.50
CA ASP A 110 -17.78 -8.93 20.83
C ASP A 110 -19.30 -8.62 20.80
N GLY A 111 -19.96 -8.78 19.66
CA GLY A 111 -21.38 -8.51 19.46
C GLY A 111 -21.75 -7.03 19.28
N LYS A 112 -20.82 -6.09 19.50
CA LYS A 112 -21.06 -4.66 19.31
C LYS A 112 -21.10 -4.30 17.83
N LEU A 113 -21.81 -3.22 17.48
CA LEU A 113 -21.81 -2.70 16.11
C LEU A 113 -20.41 -2.19 15.71
N ALA A 114 -20.05 -2.42 14.45
CA ALA A 114 -18.84 -1.84 13.89
C ALA A 114 -18.94 -0.29 13.89
N ILE A 115 -17.81 0.37 14.16
CA ILE A 115 -17.73 1.84 14.10
C ILE A 115 -17.93 2.34 12.66
N ASN A 116 -17.32 1.66 11.68
CA ASN A 116 -17.46 1.98 10.27
C ASN A 116 -18.58 1.11 9.67
N ILE A 117 -19.82 1.56 9.87
CA ILE A 117 -21.04 0.82 9.50
C ILE A 117 -21.08 0.53 8.00
N GLN A 118 -20.83 1.55 7.18
CA GLN A 118 -20.86 1.45 5.72
C GLN A 118 -19.46 1.55 5.11
N ARG A 119 -18.52 0.75 5.62
CA ARG A 119 -17.13 0.78 5.15
C ARG A 119 -17.03 0.37 3.68
N MET A 120 -16.11 1.02 2.97
CA MET A 120 -15.67 0.54 1.66
C MET A 120 -14.92 -0.77 1.80
N GLY A 121 -15.17 -1.65 0.85
CA GLY A 121 -14.73 -3.03 0.75
C GLY A 121 -13.68 -3.24 -0.31
N PRO A 122 -13.53 -4.46 -0.85
CA PRO A 122 -12.59 -4.80 -1.91
C PRO A 122 -12.96 -4.16 -3.25
N LEU A 123 -12.10 -4.38 -4.25
CA LEU A 123 -12.36 -3.99 -5.63
C LEU A 123 -13.52 -4.79 -6.24
N THR A 124 -14.32 -4.15 -7.10
CA THR A 124 -15.25 -4.84 -7.99
C THR A 124 -14.49 -5.77 -8.94
N MET A 125 -15.14 -6.79 -9.53
CA MET A 125 -14.45 -7.68 -10.47
C MET A 125 -13.95 -6.95 -11.71
N GLU A 126 -14.76 -6.03 -12.25
CA GLU A 126 -14.36 -5.14 -13.34
C GLU A 126 -13.11 -4.33 -12.99
N ALA A 127 -13.07 -3.74 -11.78
CA ALA A 127 -11.90 -3.02 -11.31
C ALA A 127 -10.67 -3.92 -11.24
N ARG A 128 -10.81 -5.15 -10.70
CA ARG A 128 -9.68 -6.09 -10.60
C ARG A 128 -9.08 -6.39 -11.98
N GLN A 129 -9.93 -6.64 -12.98
CA GLN A 129 -9.49 -6.85 -14.36
C GLN A 129 -8.78 -5.62 -14.91
N TYR A 130 -9.42 -4.46 -14.84
CA TYR A 130 -8.87 -3.21 -15.35
C TYR A 130 -7.49 -2.89 -14.75
N PHE A 131 -7.35 -3.01 -13.43
CA PHE A 131 -6.09 -2.70 -12.75
C PHE A 131 -5.00 -3.76 -12.99
N LEU A 132 -5.35 -5.04 -13.09
CA LEU A 132 -4.38 -6.07 -13.46
C LEU A 132 -3.78 -5.79 -14.83
N GLU A 133 -4.62 -5.49 -15.83
CA GLU A 133 -4.15 -5.17 -17.19
C GLU A 133 -3.20 -3.97 -17.19
N LYS A 134 -3.49 -2.94 -16.38
CA LYS A 134 -2.59 -1.78 -16.22
C LYS A 134 -1.27 -2.13 -15.55
N VAL A 135 -1.28 -2.95 -14.50
CA VAL A 135 -0.05 -3.39 -13.82
C VAL A 135 0.80 -4.25 -14.76
N LEU A 136 0.20 -5.18 -15.49
CA LEU A 136 0.91 -6.04 -16.45
C LEU A 136 1.50 -5.21 -17.62
N ASP A 137 0.80 -4.18 -18.10
CA ASP A 137 1.34 -3.25 -19.09
C ASP A 137 2.54 -2.47 -18.53
N ILE A 138 2.42 -1.92 -17.32
CA ILE A 138 3.50 -1.18 -16.64
C ILE A 138 4.73 -2.08 -16.45
N GLN A 139 4.56 -3.30 -15.93
CA GLN A 139 5.68 -4.20 -15.67
C GLN A 139 6.38 -4.62 -16.97
N LYS A 140 5.61 -4.86 -18.04
CA LYS A 140 6.13 -5.19 -19.37
C LYS A 140 6.97 -4.04 -19.93
N ARG A 141 6.46 -2.81 -19.88
CA ARG A 141 7.20 -1.62 -20.34
C ARG A 141 8.44 -1.35 -19.50
N ALA A 142 8.36 -1.61 -18.20
CA ALA A 142 9.46 -1.45 -17.26
C ALA A 142 10.47 -2.61 -17.28
N GLY A 143 10.18 -3.73 -17.96
CA GLY A 143 11.05 -4.90 -17.98
C GLY A 143 11.24 -5.55 -16.60
N VAL A 144 10.24 -5.46 -15.72
CA VAL A 144 10.27 -6.04 -14.37
C VAL A 144 9.16 -7.06 -14.18
N ASP A 145 9.29 -7.88 -13.14
CA ASP A 145 8.27 -8.84 -12.74
C ASP A 145 7.61 -8.38 -11.42
N LEU A 146 6.42 -7.78 -11.52
CA LEU A 146 5.63 -7.35 -10.36
C LEU A 146 4.57 -8.40 -9.98
N ILE A 147 3.97 -9.00 -11.00
CA ILE A 147 3.03 -10.12 -10.90
C ILE A 147 3.54 -11.16 -11.89
N ASN A 148 4.00 -12.30 -11.35
CA ASN A 148 4.53 -13.37 -12.18
C ASN A 148 3.39 -14.20 -12.81
N ALA A 149 3.75 -15.13 -13.69
CA ALA A 149 2.76 -15.94 -14.42
C ALA A 149 1.90 -16.85 -13.51
N GLU A 150 2.45 -17.36 -12.41
CA GLU A 150 1.70 -18.18 -11.44
C GLU A 150 0.70 -17.32 -10.68
N GLU A 151 1.11 -16.13 -10.24
CA GLU A 151 0.25 -15.16 -9.56
C GLU A 151 -0.86 -14.66 -10.49
N GLU A 152 -0.54 -14.33 -11.75
CA GLU A 152 -1.55 -13.92 -12.73
C GLU A 152 -2.57 -15.04 -12.97
N ALA A 153 -2.12 -16.28 -13.18
CA ALA A 153 -3.00 -17.42 -13.37
C ALA A 153 -3.92 -17.62 -12.17
N ARG A 154 -3.37 -17.55 -10.95
CA ARG A 154 -4.17 -17.68 -9.72
C ARG A 154 -5.17 -16.55 -9.56
N ILE A 155 -4.78 -15.31 -9.90
CA ILE A 155 -5.69 -14.17 -9.86
C ILE A 155 -6.88 -14.39 -10.79
N ARG A 156 -6.64 -14.86 -12.02
CA ARG A 156 -7.68 -15.13 -13.01
C ARG A 156 -8.60 -16.28 -12.61
N GLU A 157 -8.03 -17.39 -12.14
CA GLU A 157 -8.79 -18.52 -11.57
C GLU A 157 -9.73 -18.05 -10.44
N MET A 158 -9.21 -17.23 -9.52
CA MET A 158 -10.03 -16.68 -8.43
C MET A 158 -11.16 -15.78 -8.92
N TRP A 159 -11.06 -15.16 -10.10
CA TRP A 159 -12.15 -14.37 -10.67
C TRP A 159 -13.18 -15.26 -11.37
N GLU A 160 -12.73 -16.29 -12.08
CA GLU A 160 -13.61 -17.29 -12.70
C GLU A 160 -14.46 -18.02 -11.66
N GLU A 161 -13.89 -18.29 -10.48
CA GLU A 161 -14.59 -18.88 -9.33
C GLU A 161 -15.42 -17.87 -8.50
N ASP A 162 -15.51 -16.61 -8.94
CA ASP A 162 -16.16 -15.51 -8.22
C ASP A 162 -15.71 -15.40 -6.75
N ILE A 163 -14.41 -15.53 -6.49
CA ILE A 163 -13.86 -15.49 -5.12
C ILE A 163 -13.73 -14.05 -4.63
N TRP A 164 -14.29 -13.85 -3.44
CA TRP A 164 -14.23 -12.60 -2.69
C TRP A 164 -13.49 -12.79 -1.36
N PRO A 165 -12.88 -11.72 -0.81
CA PRO A 165 -12.38 -11.74 0.56
C PRO A 165 -13.47 -12.15 1.54
N GLN A 166 -13.07 -12.75 2.66
CA GLN A 166 -14.02 -13.22 3.68
C GLN A 166 -15.05 -12.15 4.03
N ARG A 167 -16.33 -12.55 4.05
CA ARG A 167 -17.52 -11.72 4.29
C ARG A 167 -17.88 -10.75 3.16
N TRP A 168 -17.32 -10.88 1.97
CA TRP A 168 -17.74 -10.15 0.77
C TRP A 168 -18.31 -11.11 -0.26
N SER A 169 -19.19 -10.61 -1.12
CA SER A 169 -19.73 -11.34 -2.28
C SER A 169 -20.06 -10.38 -3.42
N ALA A 170 -20.42 -10.93 -4.57
CA ALA A 170 -20.91 -10.16 -5.72
C ALA A 170 -22.15 -9.32 -5.38
N ASP A 171 -23.00 -9.79 -4.46
CA ASP A 171 -24.23 -9.11 -4.01
C ASP A 171 -23.99 -7.85 -3.18
N ASP A 172 -22.74 -7.58 -2.78
CA ASP A 172 -22.43 -6.32 -2.11
C ASP A 172 -22.57 -5.15 -3.08
N THR A 173 -23.11 -4.04 -2.57
CA THR A 173 -23.36 -2.80 -3.33
C THR A 173 -22.05 -2.16 -3.79
N ASP A 174 -22.04 -1.56 -4.98
CA ASP A 174 -20.93 -0.74 -5.42
C ASP A 174 -20.86 0.57 -4.61
N ALA A 175 -19.66 1.07 -4.33
CA ALA A 175 -19.47 2.10 -3.32
C ALA A 175 -19.77 3.52 -3.80
N ASP A 176 -19.92 3.71 -5.11
CA ASP A 176 -20.39 4.91 -5.78
C ASP A 176 -21.91 4.95 -6.00
N GLU A 177 -22.62 3.84 -5.76
CA GLU A 177 -24.07 3.87 -5.73
C GLU A 177 -24.56 4.74 -4.57
N PRO A 178 -25.59 5.58 -4.80
CA PRO A 178 -26.19 6.38 -3.76
C PRO A 178 -26.93 5.45 -2.78
N VAL A 179 -26.51 5.46 -1.51
CA VAL A 179 -27.16 4.72 -0.43
C VAL A 179 -27.54 5.64 0.74
N ASP A 180 -28.58 5.26 1.49
CA ASP A 180 -28.95 5.93 2.73
C ASP A 180 -27.77 5.92 3.71
N MET A 181 -27.54 7.04 4.39
CA MET A 181 -26.44 7.14 5.34
C MET A 181 -26.84 6.50 6.67
N VAL A 182 -25.96 5.65 7.19
CA VAL A 182 -26.15 5.01 8.50
C VAL A 182 -25.06 5.45 9.47
N LEU A 183 -25.49 6.03 10.59
CA LEU A 183 -24.62 6.55 11.63
C LEU A 183 -24.82 5.79 12.94
N ARG A 184 -23.73 5.63 13.69
CA ARG A 184 -23.79 5.17 15.07
C ARG A 184 -23.91 6.39 15.98
N THR A 185 -25.00 6.46 16.75
CA THR A 185 -25.19 7.52 17.75
C THR A 185 -24.30 7.28 18.98
N GLU A 186 -24.12 8.31 19.81
CA GLU A 186 -23.27 8.24 21.02
C GLU A 186 -23.72 7.14 22.00
N ASP A 187 -25.04 6.94 22.12
CA ASP A 187 -25.65 5.88 22.93
C ASP A 187 -25.63 4.49 22.26
N GLY A 188 -25.00 4.37 21.09
CA GLY A 188 -24.75 3.11 20.39
C GLY A 188 -25.89 2.59 19.54
N ARG A 189 -26.97 3.37 19.34
CA ARG A 189 -28.04 3.07 18.38
C ARG A 189 -27.62 3.41 16.94
N LEU A 190 -28.45 2.99 15.98
CA LEU A 190 -28.31 3.33 14.57
C LEU A 190 -29.28 4.44 14.22
N ALA A 191 -28.78 5.47 13.53
CA ALA A 191 -29.58 6.52 12.92
C ALA A 191 -29.47 6.40 11.39
N TRP A 192 -30.59 6.63 10.70
CA TRP A 192 -30.69 6.55 9.25
C TRP A 192 -31.01 7.94 8.71
N GLN A 193 -30.32 8.33 7.64
CA GLN A 193 -30.64 9.52 6.88
C GLN A 193 -30.92 9.09 5.45
N GLU A 194 -32.18 9.23 5.04
CA GLU A 194 -32.62 8.87 3.70
C GLU A 194 -32.00 9.79 2.64
N LEU A 195 -31.67 9.22 1.49
CA LEU A 195 -31.35 10.00 0.31
C LEU A 195 -32.59 10.73 -0.20
N LEU A 196 -32.44 12.04 -0.38
CA LEU A 196 -33.50 12.91 -0.91
C LEU A 196 -33.64 12.85 -2.44
N ILE A 197 -32.78 12.07 -3.10
CA ILE A 197 -32.78 11.89 -4.55
C ILE A 197 -33.23 10.44 -4.79
N ARG A 198 -34.49 10.27 -5.22
CA ARG A 198 -35.06 9.00 -5.68
C ARG A 198 -35.36 9.09 -7.16
#